data_AF-A0A930FD42-F1
#
_entry.id   AF-A0A930FD42-F1
#
_cell.length_a   1.000
_cell.length_b   1.000
_cell.length_c   1.000
_cell.angle_alpha   90.00
_cell.angle_beta   90.00
_cell.angle_gamma   90.00
#
_symmetry.space_group_name_H-M   'P 1'
#
loop_
_entity.id
_entity.type
_entity.pdbx_description
1 polymer ?
#
loop_
_entity_poly.entity_id
_entity_poly.type
_entity_poly.pdbx_seq_one_letter_code
_entity_poly.pdbx_strand_id
1 'polypeptide(L)' 'SVANAGHEQLFAIYKDLLPFIRTQVVGDFTAARVNDSAWADGKLVLEEATASSLAKQADDLLAAIN' A
#
# COMPACT_ATOMS: atom_id res chain seq x y z
N SER A 1 14.96 -3.62 -13.06
CA SER A 1 13.68 -3.24 -12.43
C SER A 1 13.36 -4.31 -11.40
N VAL A 2 13.70 -4.09 -10.13
CA VAL A 2 13.44 -5.06 -9.06
C VAL A 2 12.20 -4.59 -8.29
N ALA A 3 11.17 -5.44 -8.24
CA ALA A 3 9.87 -5.22 -7.58
C ALA A 3 8.91 -4.18 -8.20
N ASN A 4 8.11 -4.61 -9.18
CA ASN A 4 6.85 -3.89 -9.54
C ASN A 4 5.64 -4.83 -9.75
N ALA A 5 5.82 -6.15 -9.80
CA ALA A 5 4.78 -7.08 -10.28
C ALA A 5 4.11 -7.94 -9.18
N GLY A 6 4.51 -7.82 -7.91
CA GLY A 6 4.03 -8.72 -6.83
C GLY A 6 2.89 -8.18 -5.97
N HIS A 7 2.49 -6.92 -6.13
CA HIS A 7 1.58 -6.26 -5.20
C HIS A 7 0.14 -6.79 -5.24
N GLU A 8 -0.37 -7.16 -6.42
CA GLU A 8 -1.73 -7.69 -6.54
C GLU A 8 -1.87 -9.04 -5.83
N GLN A 9 -0.91 -9.94 -6.00
CA GLN A 9 -0.88 -11.23 -5.29
C GLN A 9 -0.73 -11.02 -3.78
N LEU A 10 0.16 -10.12 -3.36
CA LEU A 10 0.36 -9.76 -1.96
C LEU A 10 -0.94 -9.24 -1.32
N PHE A 11 -1.64 -8.35 -2.01
CA PHE A 11 -2.87 -7.75 -1.51
C PHE A 11 -4.01 -8.76 -1.46
N ALA A 12 -4.12 -9.68 -2.43
CA ALA A 12 -5.09 -10.77 -2.38
C ALA A 12 -4.87 -11.63 -1.12
N ILE A 13 -3.62 -12.03 -0.84
CA ILE A 13 -3.29 -12.82 0.36
C ILE A 13 -3.69 -12.09 1.64
N TYR A 14 -3.39 -10.79 1.75
CA TYR A 14 -3.79 -10.01 2.94
C TYR A 14 -5.29 -9.79 3.03
N LYS A 15 -5.97 -9.53 1.92
CA LYS A 15 -7.43 -9.37 1.87
C LYS A 15 -8.16 -10.67 2.25
N ASP A 16 -7.55 -11.83 2.04
CA ASP A 16 -8.07 -13.12 2.53
C ASP A 16 -7.72 -13.37 4.00
N LEU A 17 -6.47 -13.12 4.41
CA LEU A 17 -5.97 -13.41 5.75
C LEU A 17 -6.59 -12.51 6.83
N LEU A 18 -6.71 -11.22 6.56
CA LEU A 18 -7.13 -10.23 7.57
C LEU A 18 -8.56 -10.48 8.07
N PRO A 19 -9.57 -10.72 7.21
CA PRO A 19 -10.89 -11.13 7.66
C PRO A 19 -10.90 -12.50 8.36
N PHE A 20 -10.04 -13.44 7.91
CA PHE A 20 -9.94 -14.77 8.52
C PHE A 20 -9.55 -14.68 10.00
N ILE A 21 -8.61 -13.80 10.36
CA ILE A 21 -8.22 -13.53 11.76
C ILE A 21 -9.10 -12.48 12.45
N ARG A 22 -10.32 -12.24 11.93
CA ARG A 22 -11.34 -11.34 12.51
C ARG A 22 -10.96 -9.86 12.57
N THR A 23 -10.08 -9.41 11.68
CA THR A 23 -9.89 -7.96 11.45
C THR A 23 -10.81 -7.47 10.34
N GLN A 24 -11.03 -6.15 10.27
CA GLN A 24 -11.78 -5.52 9.19
C GLN A 24 -10.82 -4.86 8.20
N VAL A 25 -10.90 -5.28 6.93
CA VAL A 25 -10.19 -4.62 5.84
C VAL A 25 -10.98 -3.38 5.43
N VAL A 26 -10.29 -2.25 5.27
CA VAL A 26 -10.88 -0.96 4.91
C VAL A 26 -10.17 -0.41 3.68
N GLY A 27 -10.95 0.05 2.71
CA GLY A 27 -10.47 0.72 1.50
C GLY A 27 -9.57 -0.15 0.60
N ASP A 28 -8.83 0.52 -0.27
CA ASP A 28 -7.84 -0.10 -1.15
C ASP A 28 -6.42 0.02 -0.60
N PHE A 29 -5.57 -0.97 -0.92
CA PHE A 29 -4.16 -0.96 -0.53
C PHE A 29 -3.33 -0.22 -1.56
N THR A 30 -2.43 0.64 -1.08
CA THR A 30 -1.52 1.41 -1.93
C THR A 30 -0.23 0.62 -2.21
N ALA A 31 0.10 0.48 -3.50
CA ALA A 31 1.38 -0.05 -3.95
C ALA A 31 2.35 1.10 -4.21
N ALA A 32 3.60 0.98 -3.74
CA ALA A 32 4.66 1.95 -3.99
C ALA A 32 5.88 1.25 -4.57
N ARG A 33 6.45 1.82 -5.64
CA ARG A 33 7.73 1.37 -6.19
C ARG A 33 8.88 1.99 -5.38
N VAL A 34 9.94 1.21 -5.15
CA VAL A 34 11.22 1.75 -4.67
C VAL A 34 11.90 2.51 -5.81
N ASN A 35 12.09 3.82 -5.65
CA ASN A 35 12.82 4.67 -6.61
C ASN A 35 14.29 4.25 -6.72
N ASP A 36 14.87 4.41 -7.91
CA ASP A 36 16.22 3.89 -8.19
C ASP A 36 17.31 4.54 -7.31
N SER A 37 17.14 5.82 -6.93
CA SER A 37 18.10 6.51 -6.04
C SER A 37 18.11 5.94 -4.62
N ALA A 38 17.00 5.35 -4.16
CA ALA A 38 16.88 4.78 -2.82
C ALA A 38 17.90 3.67 -2.54
N TRP A 39 18.34 2.95 -3.59
CA TRP A 39 19.39 1.93 -3.48
C TRP A 39 20.75 2.52 -3.11
N ALA A 40 20.99 3.79 -3.42
CA ALA A 40 22.24 4.48 -3.11
C ALA A 40 22.12 5.37 -1.85
N ASP A 41 21.01 6.08 -1.68
CA ASP A 41 20.85 7.09 -0.63
C ASP A 41 19.92 6.67 0.54
N GLY A 42 19.24 5.53 0.42
CA GLY A 42 18.33 5.01 1.44
C GLY A 42 17.03 5.78 1.58
N LYS A 43 16.65 6.64 0.64
CA LYS A 43 15.46 7.50 0.72
C LYS A 43 14.40 7.11 -0.29
N LEU A 44 13.25 6.68 0.22
CA LEU A 44 12.05 6.48 -0.59
C LEU A 44 11.45 7.84 -0.96
N VAL A 45 11.26 8.07 -2.25
CA VAL A 45 10.55 9.22 -2.81
C VAL A 45 9.34 8.68 -3.55
N LEU A 46 8.14 9.09 -3.14
CA LEU A 46 6.90 8.65 -3.75
C LEU A 46 6.56 9.51 -4.98
N GLU A 47 6.07 8.85 -6.02
CA GLU A 47 5.37 9.52 -7.11
C GLU A 47 4.06 10.14 -6.59
N GLU A 48 3.63 11.24 -7.20
CA GLU A 48 2.43 11.98 -6.77
C GLU A 48 1.18 11.09 -6.74
N ALA A 49 0.99 10.24 -7.75
CA ALA A 49 -0.13 9.30 -7.80
C ALA A 49 -0.13 8.31 -6.62
N THR A 50 1.04 7.81 -6.23
CA THR A 50 1.20 6.93 -5.07
C THR A 50 0.91 7.66 -3.77
N ALA A 51 1.35 8.91 -3.65
CA ALA A 51 1.05 9.75 -2.48
C ALA A 51 -0.46 10.03 -2.36
N SER A 52 -1.14 10.32 -3.48
CA SER A 52 -2.60 10.50 -3.51
C SER A 52 -3.36 9.22 -3.15
N SER A 53 -2.92 8.06 -3.64
CA SER A 53 -3.50 6.76 -3.25
C SER A 53 -3.34 6.50 -1.76
N LEU A 54 -2.17 6.80 -1.19
CA LEU A 54 -1.90 6.64 0.24
C LEU A 54 -2.77 7.58 1.09
N ALA A 55 -2.94 8.84 0.65
CA ALA A 55 -3.83 9.79 1.30
C ALA A 55 -5.28 9.28 1.32
N LYS A 56 -5.79 8.78 0.19
CA LYS A 56 -7.11 8.16 0.12
C LYS A 56 -7.24 6.96 1.06
N GLN A 57 -6.23 6.09 1.12
CA GLN A 57 -6.23 4.94 2.03
C GLN A 57 -6.30 5.38 3.51
N ALA A 58 -5.62 6.47 3.87
CA ALA A 58 -5.70 7.04 5.22
C ALA A 58 -7.10 7.61 5.52
N ASP A 59 -7.70 8.33 4.57
CA ASP A 59 -9.05 8.87 4.71
C ASP A 59 -10.09 7.76 4.88
N ASP A 60 -10.01 6.69 4.06
CA ASP A 60 -10.90 5.54 4.14
C ASP A 60 -10.78 4.84 5.52
N LEU A 61 -9.56 4.68 6.05
CA LEU A 61 -9.33 4.12 7.38
C LEU A 61 -9.91 5.00 8.48
N LEU A 62 -9.65 6.31 8.46
CA LEU A 62 -10.18 7.25 9.45
C LEU A 62 -11.71 7.28 9.42
N ALA A 63 -12.33 7.22 8.24
CA ALA A 63 -13.78 7.16 8.11
C ALA A 63 -14.40 5.88 8.67
N ALA A 64 -13.65 4.78 8.75
CA ALA A 64 -14.15 3.50 9.27
C ALA A 64 -14.02 3.34 10.79
N ILE A 65 -13.18 4.14 11.44
CA ILE A 65 -12.92 4.05 12.90
C ILE A 65 -13.52 5.19 13.71
N ASN A 66 -14.01 6.25 13.05
CA ASN A 66 -14.73 7.37 13.65
C ASN A 66 -16.25 7.18 13.55
#